data_AF-A0A7C5IPZ4-F1
#
_entry.id   AF-A0A7C5IPZ4-F1
#
_cell.length_a   1.000
_cell.length_b   1.000
_cell.length_c   1.000
_cell.angle_alpha   90.00
_cell.angle_beta   90.00
_cell.angle_gamma   90.00
#
_symmetry.space_group_name_H-M   'P 1'
#
loop_
_entity.id
_entity.type
_entity.pdbx_description
1 polymer ?
#
loop_
_entity_poly.entity_id
_entity_poly.type
_entity_poly.pdbx_seq_one_letter_code
_entity_poly.pdbx_strand_id
1 'polypeptide(L)'
;MKNFTRFLNWNHLRGLFFSLILLAGLATPLSAQYRVGPCAGATHATLMDAYNAIAATGLTSNTTIEICAGLRVNQPIHLTAMAVSPGARLIIKGMTGNAADVIYRITNPYPSYALRLDGARSIDFKSMTFELAYHASRTRTNVVRANNAAGDNTFSNVHINAPTTLPMACPDNKCATAYLENVDGDYHFWNCKLNGGTVGIFAWQAPFSAGSSLHVYDSEFLFQTKKGIQMKASYHGTNAEIHRNSFTSSNNDDFTGLSCTANEVAFNASQNSFWLSNKVNVKGANLKSGNVSLKNNVFIVTGFTDLIGMWIHGQSEDVLLEDNRIFADPSGFAQAEGILFEGDFEEGTHFTRFVEIRRNNLTLKNTYAGNG
;
A
#
# COMPACT_ATOMS: atom_id res chain seq x y z
N MET A 1 72.93 -28.65 -6.70
CA MET A 1 71.46 -28.69 -6.50
C MET A 1 71.09 -27.61 -5.50
N LYS A 2 70.22 -26.69 -5.92
CA LYS A 2 69.82 -25.47 -5.22
C LYS A 2 68.83 -25.81 -4.09
N ASN A 3 69.07 -25.32 -2.88
CA ASN A 3 68.02 -25.18 -1.87
C ASN A 3 67.91 -23.71 -1.48
N PHE A 4 66.86 -23.10 -2.01
CA PHE A 4 66.50 -21.69 -1.88
C PHE A 4 65.39 -21.60 -0.83
N THR A 5 65.76 -21.65 0.45
CA THR A 5 64.79 -21.55 1.55
C THR A 5 64.59 -20.07 1.89
N ARG A 6 63.54 -19.48 1.33
CA ARG A 6 63.07 -18.11 1.61
C ARG A 6 62.59 -18.03 3.06
N PHE A 7 63.33 -17.32 3.90
CA PHE A 7 62.83 -16.73 5.14
C PHE A 7 61.90 -15.55 4.79
N LEU A 8 60.59 -15.82 4.70
CA LEU A 8 59.58 -14.77 4.76
C LEU A 8 59.41 -14.39 6.23
N ASN A 9 59.93 -13.22 6.58
CA ASN A 9 59.95 -12.68 7.94
C ASN A 9 58.51 -12.50 8.44
N TRP A 10 58.10 -13.35 9.39
CA TRP A 10 56.73 -13.42 9.93
C TRP A 10 56.27 -12.08 10.57
N ASN A 11 57.21 -11.22 10.95
CA ASN A 11 56.94 -9.90 11.50
C ASN A 11 56.44 -8.87 10.47
N HIS A 12 56.74 -9.02 9.17
CA HIS A 12 56.21 -8.13 8.14
C HIS A 12 54.76 -8.46 7.75
N LEU A 13 54.35 -9.73 7.86
CA LEU A 13 52.97 -10.14 7.63
C LEU A 13 52.02 -9.65 8.74
N ARG A 14 52.49 -9.55 10.00
CA ARG A 14 51.70 -8.98 11.10
C ARG A 14 51.48 -7.47 10.95
N GLY A 15 52.49 -6.74 10.46
CA GLY A 15 52.36 -5.32 10.14
C GLY A 15 51.31 -5.07 9.06
N LEU A 16 51.37 -5.83 7.96
CA LEU A 16 50.39 -5.75 6.87
C LEU A 16 48.96 -6.13 7.30
N PHE A 17 48.79 -7.13 8.17
CA PHE A 17 47.47 -7.48 8.72
C PHE A 17 46.92 -6.41 9.69
N PHE A 18 47.76 -5.83 10.55
CA PHE A 18 47.34 -4.72 11.41
C PHE A 18 47.02 -3.45 10.63
N SER A 19 47.75 -3.16 9.55
CA SER A 19 47.44 -2.04 8.65
C SER A 19 46.15 -2.25 7.86
N LEU A 20 45.83 -3.49 7.44
CA LEU A 20 44.55 -3.80 6.78
C LEU A 20 43.35 -3.67 7.75
N ILE A 21 43.52 -4.04 9.02
CA ILE A 21 42.48 -3.93 10.05
C ILE A 21 42.24 -2.46 10.44
N LEU A 22 43.29 -1.63 10.46
CA LEU A 22 43.17 -0.19 10.70
C LEU A 22 42.56 0.57 9.50
N LEU A 23 42.78 0.11 8.26
CA LEU A 23 42.11 0.69 7.09
C LEU A 23 40.61 0.36 7.02
N ALA A 24 40.18 -0.75 7.62
CA ALA A 24 38.76 -1.08 7.79
C ALA A 24 38.05 -0.23 8.87
N GLY A 25 38.81 0.51 9.69
CA GLY A 25 38.30 1.36 10.77
C GLY A 25 38.11 2.84 10.42
N LEU A 26 38.45 3.26 9.20
CA LEU A 26 38.18 4.61 8.69
C LEU A 26 36.90 4.65 7.86
N ALA A 27 35.87 3.91 8.28
CA ALA A 27 34.52 4.21 7.84
C ALA A 27 34.20 5.61 8.37
N THR A 28 34.25 6.61 7.48
CA THR A 28 33.76 7.96 7.78
C THR A 28 32.41 7.81 8.47
N PRO A 29 32.20 8.45 9.64
CA PRO A 29 30.95 8.31 10.37
C PRO A 29 29.80 8.59 9.40
N LEU A 30 28.90 7.61 9.26
CA LEU A 30 27.73 7.73 8.41
C LEU A 30 27.02 9.01 8.82
N SER A 31 26.82 9.90 7.86
CA SER A 31 26.01 11.07 8.11
C SER A 31 24.60 10.60 8.46
N ALA A 32 23.99 11.18 9.50
CA ALA A 32 22.58 10.99 9.76
C ALA A 32 21.70 11.53 8.61
N GLN A 33 22.30 12.26 7.67
CA GLN A 33 21.63 12.88 6.53
C GLN A 33 22.43 12.74 5.24
N TYR A 34 21.81 12.15 4.23
CA TYR A 34 22.31 12.03 2.86
C TYR A 34 21.51 12.96 1.95
N ARG A 35 22.14 13.43 0.88
CA ARG A 35 21.49 14.22 -0.16
C ARG A 35 21.71 13.57 -1.52
N VAL A 36 20.65 13.43 -2.30
CA VAL A 36 20.62 12.70 -3.56
C VAL A 36 20.08 13.59 -4.68
N GLY A 37 20.82 13.70 -5.78
CA GLY A 37 20.40 14.40 -7.00
C GLY A 37 21.20 15.66 -7.31
N PRO A 38 20.70 16.55 -8.20
CA PRO A 38 21.49 17.63 -8.79
C PRO A 38 21.62 18.91 -7.92
N CYS A 39 21.41 18.83 -6.59
CA CYS A 39 21.49 20.00 -5.71
C CYS A 39 22.86 20.16 -5.05
N ALA A 40 23.16 21.38 -4.61
CA ALA A 40 24.41 21.68 -3.90
C ALA A 40 24.53 20.86 -2.61
N GLY A 41 25.70 20.25 -2.41
CA GLY A 41 25.96 19.38 -1.26
C GLY A 41 25.30 18.00 -1.34
N ALA A 42 24.86 17.57 -2.53
CA ALA A 42 24.50 16.16 -2.76
C ALA A 42 25.70 15.26 -2.43
N THR A 43 25.48 14.27 -1.57
CA THR A 43 26.50 13.30 -1.17
C THR A 43 26.52 12.08 -2.09
N HIS A 44 25.41 11.83 -2.81
CA HIS A 44 25.26 10.71 -3.72
C HIS A 44 24.55 11.15 -5.00
N ALA A 45 24.88 10.50 -6.11
CA ALA A 45 24.24 10.76 -7.40
C ALA A 45 22.83 10.15 -7.45
N THR A 46 22.64 8.96 -6.90
CA THR A 46 21.36 8.23 -6.94
C THR A 46 20.90 7.79 -5.55
N LEU A 47 19.60 7.49 -5.44
CA LEU A 47 19.01 6.95 -4.21
C LEU A 47 19.60 5.58 -3.88
N MET A 48 19.88 4.76 -4.89
CA MET A 48 20.45 3.43 -4.69
C MET A 48 21.87 3.51 -4.14
N ASP A 49 22.68 4.49 -4.56
CA ASP A 49 24.03 4.67 -4.01
C ASP A 49 23.98 5.02 -2.53
N ALA A 50 23.10 5.97 -2.14
CA ALA A 50 22.91 6.35 -0.75
C ALA A 50 22.36 5.18 0.09
N TYR A 51 21.39 4.43 -0.45
CA TYR A 51 20.84 3.25 0.20
C TYR A 51 21.91 2.18 0.44
N ASN A 52 22.70 1.85 -0.59
CA ASN A 52 23.75 0.83 -0.51
C ASN A 52 24.84 1.22 0.50
N ALA A 53 25.19 2.50 0.60
CA ALA A 53 26.12 3.00 1.60
C ALA A 53 25.60 2.77 3.04
N ILE A 54 24.32 3.02 3.29
CA ILE A 54 23.68 2.77 4.59
C ILE A 54 23.54 1.26 4.84
N ALA A 55 23.11 0.49 3.84
CA ALA A 55 22.89 -0.95 3.96
C ALA A 55 24.20 -1.71 4.24
N ALA A 56 25.33 -1.24 3.71
CA ALA A 56 26.64 -1.85 3.94
C ALA A 56 27.08 -1.82 5.42
N THR A 57 26.57 -0.85 6.18
CA THR A 57 26.89 -0.66 7.60
C THR A 57 25.75 -1.02 8.54
N GLY A 58 24.55 -1.19 8.00
CA GLY A 58 23.31 -1.27 8.76
C GLY A 58 22.81 0.09 9.24
N LEU A 59 21.52 0.14 9.56
CA LEU A 59 20.82 1.32 10.05
C LEU A 59 20.79 1.30 11.59
N THR A 60 21.69 2.05 12.22
CA THR A 60 21.84 2.07 13.70
C THR A 60 21.07 3.18 14.39
N SER A 61 20.70 4.22 13.67
CA SER A 61 19.89 5.34 14.15
C SER A 61 19.06 5.93 13.02
N ASN A 62 18.13 6.83 13.35
CA ASN A 62 17.30 7.49 12.34
C ASN A 62 18.18 8.21 11.32
N THR A 63 18.05 7.80 10.06
CA THR A 63 18.87 8.30 8.96
C THR A 63 17.96 8.85 7.89
N THR A 64 18.27 10.03 7.36
CA THR A 64 17.47 10.69 6.32
C THR A 64 18.20 10.70 4.99
N ILE A 65 17.54 10.34 3.91
CA ILE A 65 17.94 10.61 2.53
C ILE A 65 17.02 11.71 2.00
N GLU A 66 17.58 12.89 1.75
CA GLU A 66 16.89 14.00 1.12
C GLU A 66 17.11 13.99 -0.39
N ILE A 67 16.02 14.00 -1.14
CA ILE A 67 16.06 13.97 -2.59
C ILE A 67 15.83 15.38 -3.13
N CYS A 68 16.79 15.86 -3.92
CA CYS A 68 16.76 17.18 -4.52
C CYS A 68 15.52 17.36 -5.42
N ALA A 69 14.92 18.55 -5.38
CA ALA A 69 13.81 18.90 -6.27
C ALA A 69 14.21 18.86 -7.75
N GLY A 70 13.23 18.58 -8.61
CA GLY A 70 13.41 18.43 -10.05
C GLY A 70 14.01 17.10 -10.47
N LEU A 71 14.32 16.19 -9.52
CA LEU A 71 14.84 14.88 -9.85
C LEU A 71 13.75 14.06 -10.58
N ARG A 72 14.04 13.69 -11.83
CA ARG A 72 13.24 12.78 -12.64
C ARG A 72 14.10 11.59 -13.03
N VAL A 73 13.82 10.44 -12.44
CA VAL A 73 14.62 9.23 -12.66
C VAL A 73 13.79 8.22 -13.44
N ASN A 74 14.38 7.68 -14.50
CA ASN A 74 13.84 6.58 -15.30
C ASN A 74 14.51 5.25 -14.95
N GLN A 75 14.58 4.94 -13.65
CA GLN A 75 15.18 3.71 -13.15
C GLN A 75 14.36 3.19 -11.97
N PRO A 76 14.11 1.87 -11.91
CA PRO A 76 13.38 1.25 -10.81
C PRO A 76 14.22 1.29 -9.53
N ILE A 77 13.56 1.56 -8.41
CA ILE A 77 14.16 1.44 -7.09
C ILE A 77 13.89 0.02 -6.58
N HIS A 78 14.95 -0.67 -6.16
CA HIS A 78 14.84 -1.99 -5.56
C HIS A 78 15.61 -2.01 -4.24
N LEU A 79 14.89 -1.90 -3.14
CA LEU A 79 15.46 -1.91 -1.79
C LEU A 79 15.36 -3.33 -1.22
N THR A 80 16.49 -3.93 -0.90
CA THR A 80 16.57 -5.25 -0.26
C THR A 80 16.67 -5.13 1.26
N ALA A 81 16.46 -6.20 2.00
CA ALA A 81 16.70 -6.22 3.44
C ALA A 81 18.08 -5.64 3.83
N MET A 82 18.10 -4.89 4.94
CA MET A 82 19.32 -4.40 5.60
C MET A 82 19.22 -4.64 7.10
N ALA A 83 20.34 -4.69 7.81
CA ALA A 83 20.33 -4.74 9.27
C ALA A 83 19.77 -3.42 9.84
N VAL A 84 18.80 -3.50 10.74
CA VAL A 84 18.15 -2.34 11.37
C VAL A 84 18.18 -2.50 12.89
N SER A 85 18.74 -1.52 13.60
CA SER A 85 18.68 -1.47 15.07
C SER A 85 17.27 -1.16 15.55
N PRO A 86 16.84 -1.68 16.72
CA PRO A 86 15.52 -1.41 17.27
C PRO A 86 15.20 0.09 17.32
N GLY A 87 14.05 0.49 16.77
CA GLY A 87 13.59 1.88 16.73
C GLY A 87 14.24 2.77 15.66
N ALA A 88 15.28 2.31 14.96
CA ALA A 88 15.90 3.06 13.88
C ALA A 88 15.01 3.02 12.61
N ARG A 89 14.86 4.17 11.95
CA ARG A 89 14.10 4.32 10.70
C ARG A 89 14.91 5.02 9.61
N LEU A 90 14.75 4.55 8.38
CA LEU A 90 15.27 5.23 7.19
C LEU A 90 14.19 6.15 6.63
N ILE A 91 14.46 7.45 6.57
CA ILE A 91 13.53 8.45 6.06
C ILE A 91 13.99 8.89 4.68
N ILE A 92 13.25 8.52 3.64
CA ILE A 92 13.50 8.94 2.26
C ILE A 92 12.47 10.01 1.92
N LYS A 93 12.92 11.27 1.71
CA LYS A 93 11.99 12.39 1.50
C LYS A 93 12.40 13.33 0.38
N GLY A 94 11.41 13.92 -0.30
CA GLY A 94 11.65 15.08 -1.15
C GLY A 94 12.00 16.33 -0.33
N MET A 95 12.97 17.12 -0.79
CA MET A 95 13.46 18.29 -0.05
C MET A 95 12.44 19.41 0.15
N THR A 96 11.52 19.60 -0.80
CA THR A 96 10.55 20.71 -0.79
C THR A 96 9.27 20.40 -0.02
N GLY A 97 9.07 19.13 0.34
CA GLY A 97 7.78 18.67 0.87
C GLY A 97 6.68 18.55 -0.17
N ASN A 98 6.96 18.81 -1.45
CA ASN A 98 6.01 18.65 -2.54
C ASN A 98 6.28 17.35 -3.31
N ALA A 99 5.31 16.44 -3.33
CA ALA A 99 5.42 15.15 -4.01
C ALA A 99 5.66 15.26 -5.52
N ALA A 100 5.26 16.37 -6.15
CA ALA A 100 5.46 16.59 -7.58
C ALA A 100 6.92 16.93 -7.97
N ASP A 101 7.76 17.30 -7.01
CA ASP A 101 9.13 17.75 -7.28
C ASP A 101 10.14 16.60 -7.40
N VAL A 102 9.80 15.41 -6.90
CA VAL A 102 10.64 14.22 -6.96
C VAL A 102 9.85 13.09 -7.60
N ILE A 103 10.22 12.71 -8.82
CA ILE A 103 9.47 11.72 -9.62
C ILE A 103 10.37 10.57 -10.04
N TYR A 104 10.05 9.38 -9.55
CA TYR A 104 10.58 8.12 -10.06
C TYR A 104 9.56 7.53 -11.04
N ARG A 105 9.78 7.79 -12.32
CA ARG A 105 8.88 7.38 -13.41
C ARG A 105 9.55 6.32 -14.27
N ILE A 106 8.99 5.12 -14.31
CA ILE A 106 9.46 4.06 -15.20
C ILE A 106 8.72 4.12 -16.53
N THR A 107 9.47 4.37 -17.59
CA THR A 107 8.97 4.39 -18.97
C THR A 107 9.24 3.10 -19.72
N ASN A 108 10.07 2.21 -19.17
CA ASN A 108 10.27 0.88 -19.72
C ASN A 108 9.15 -0.06 -19.21
N PRO A 109 8.51 -0.89 -20.05
CA PRO A 109 7.59 -1.93 -19.56
C PRO A 109 8.24 -2.93 -18.59
N TYR A 110 9.58 -2.97 -18.50
CA TYR A 110 10.31 -3.83 -17.58
C TYR A 110 11.36 -3.06 -16.76
N PRO A 111 11.42 -3.27 -15.43
CA PRO A 111 10.50 -4.04 -14.60
C PRO A 111 9.16 -3.33 -14.42
N SER A 112 8.11 -4.10 -14.06
CA SER A 112 6.75 -3.57 -13.90
C SER A 112 6.51 -2.93 -12.52
N TYR A 113 7.52 -2.21 -12.00
CA TYR A 113 7.47 -1.44 -10.75
C TYR A 113 8.41 -0.24 -10.75
N ALA A 114 8.00 0.82 -10.07
CA ALA A 114 8.84 1.98 -9.77
C ALA A 114 9.60 1.80 -8.46
N LEU A 115 8.96 1.17 -7.47
CA LEU A 115 9.55 0.82 -6.18
C LEU A 115 9.27 -0.64 -5.85
N ARG A 116 10.32 -1.39 -5.50
CA ARG A 116 10.23 -2.71 -4.89
C ARG A 116 10.92 -2.73 -3.55
N LEU A 117 10.21 -3.20 -2.53
CA LEU A 117 10.69 -3.49 -1.19
C LEU A 117 10.76 -5.01 -1.03
N ASP A 118 11.97 -5.56 -1.01
CA ASP A 118 12.23 -7.00 -0.96
C ASP A 118 12.91 -7.34 0.38
N GLY A 119 12.09 -7.65 1.39
CA GLY A 119 12.55 -7.76 2.78
C GLY A 119 13.00 -6.45 3.42
N ALA A 120 12.83 -5.31 2.73
CA ALA A 120 13.16 -3.99 3.28
C ALA A 120 12.14 -3.56 4.34
N ARG A 121 12.65 -3.05 5.48
CA ARG A 121 11.84 -2.69 6.65
C ARG A 121 12.19 -1.34 7.25
N SER A 122 11.27 -0.79 8.03
CA SER A 122 11.45 0.46 8.79
C SER A 122 11.80 1.67 7.93
N ILE A 123 11.15 1.79 6.76
CA ILE A 123 11.38 2.90 5.82
C ILE A 123 10.17 3.84 5.79
N ASP A 124 10.42 5.13 5.92
CA ASP A 124 9.45 6.19 5.67
C ASP A 124 9.72 6.84 4.31
N PHE A 125 8.77 6.76 3.38
CA PHE A 125 8.76 7.53 2.14
C PHE A 125 7.89 8.78 2.31
N LYS A 126 8.44 9.98 2.06
CA LYS A 126 7.73 11.25 2.26
C LYS A 126 7.82 12.19 1.06
N SER A 127 6.69 12.76 0.64
CA SER A 127 6.67 13.87 -0.34
C SER A 127 7.40 13.54 -1.65
N MET A 128 7.00 12.45 -2.31
CA MET A 128 7.57 12.01 -3.58
C MET A 128 6.54 11.30 -4.45
N THR A 129 6.84 11.16 -5.74
CA THR A 129 6.00 10.46 -6.72
C THR A 129 6.69 9.19 -7.23
N PHE A 130 5.96 8.07 -7.20
CA PHE A 130 6.28 6.85 -7.93
C PHE A 130 5.31 6.68 -9.09
N GLU A 131 5.81 6.39 -10.28
CA GLU A 131 4.98 6.34 -11.47
C GLU A 131 5.43 5.25 -12.45
N LEU A 132 4.44 4.59 -13.07
CA LEU A 132 4.64 3.77 -14.26
C LEU A 132 3.96 4.43 -15.45
N ALA A 133 4.69 4.67 -16.54
CA ALA A 133 4.14 5.28 -17.75
C ALA A 133 3.42 4.28 -18.67
N TYR A 134 3.67 2.97 -18.49
CA TYR A 134 3.11 1.92 -19.34
C TYR A 134 2.65 0.72 -18.51
N HIS A 135 1.63 0.03 -19.04
CA HIS A 135 1.32 -1.33 -18.60
C HIS A 135 2.25 -2.31 -19.29
N ALA A 136 2.98 -3.10 -18.50
CA ALA A 136 3.58 -4.30 -19.05
C ALA A 136 2.43 -5.24 -19.42
N SER A 137 2.43 -5.84 -20.62
CA SER A 137 1.40 -6.79 -21.07
C SER A 137 1.38 -8.12 -20.29
N ARG A 138 2.04 -8.17 -19.12
CA ARG A 138 2.21 -9.35 -18.29
C ARG A 138 1.38 -9.26 -17.02
N THR A 139 1.23 -10.41 -16.39
CA THR A 139 0.28 -10.74 -15.31
C THR A 139 0.36 -9.91 -14.02
N ARG A 140 1.33 -8.99 -13.86
CA ARG A 140 1.51 -8.15 -12.66
C ARG A 140 2.18 -6.82 -13.01
N THR A 141 1.44 -5.72 -12.92
CA THR A 141 1.98 -4.35 -13.05
C THR A 141 1.69 -3.58 -11.76
N ASN A 142 2.73 -3.31 -10.97
CA ASN A 142 2.59 -2.74 -9.63
C ASN A 142 3.53 -1.56 -9.44
N VAL A 143 3.02 -0.35 -9.20
CA VAL A 143 3.91 0.82 -9.07
C VAL A 143 4.81 0.68 -7.85
N VAL A 144 4.20 0.35 -6.71
CA VAL A 144 4.89 -0.06 -5.48
C VAL A 144 4.62 -1.54 -5.24
N ARG A 145 5.69 -2.30 -5.02
CA ARG A 145 5.63 -3.71 -4.63
C ARG A 145 6.37 -3.94 -3.34
N ALA A 146 5.72 -4.53 -2.35
CA ALA A 146 6.38 -5.02 -1.14
C ALA A 146 6.24 -6.53 -1.05
N ASN A 147 7.35 -7.23 -0.79
CA ASN A 147 7.37 -8.67 -0.64
C ASN A 147 8.51 -9.20 0.24
N ASN A 148 8.52 -10.51 0.44
CA ASN A 148 9.58 -11.25 1.11
C ASN A 148 9.87 -10.74 2.53
N ALA A 149 8.82 -10.65 3.35
CA ALA A 149 8.87 -10.15 4.73
C ALA A 149 9.30 -8.68 4.86
N ALA A 150 9.10 -7.85 3.82
CA ALA A 150 9.15 -6.41 3.95
C ALA A 150 8.04 -5.93 4.89
N GLY A 151 8.27 -4.89 5.71
CA GLY A 151 7.23 -4.32 6.57
C GLY A 151 7.72 -3.22 7.50
N ASP A 152 6.83 -2.70 8.34
CA ASP A 152 7.05 -1.50 9.15
C ASP A 152 7.35 -0.25 8.30
N ASN A 153 6.73 -0.18 7.11
CA ASN A 153 6.98 0.83 6.10
C ASN A 153 5.84 1.86 6.06
N THR A 154 6.21 3.13 5.92
CA THR A 154 5.28 4.26 5.89
C THR A 154 5.39 5.03 4.59
N PHE A 155 4.25 5.37 4.00
CA PHE A 155 4.13 6.29 2.87
C PHE A 155 3.32 7.49 3.35
N SER A 156 3.92 8.70 3.32
CA SER A 156 3.22 9.92 3.70
C SER A 156 3.38 11.06 2.71
N ASN A 157 2.26 11.69 2.31
CA ASN A 157 2.28 12.69 1.23
C ASN A 157 2.94 12.13 -0.05
N VAL A 158 2.64 10.87 -0.41
CA VAL A 158 3.23 10.20 -1.58
C VAL A 158 2.17 10.09 -2.68
N HIS A 159 2.59 10.36 -3.92
CA HIS A 159 1.79 10.06 -5.10
C HIS A 159 2.24 8.74 -5.71
N ILE A 160 1.31 7.82 -5.94
CA ILE A 160 1.58 6.54 -6.58
C ILE A 160 0.66 6.44 -7.80
N ASN A 161 1.27 6.53 -8.98
CA ASN A 161 0.57 6.69 -10.25
C ASN A 161 0.78 5.47 -11.14
N ALA A 162 -0.27 4.67 -11.30
CA ALA A 162 -0.32 3.63 -12.30
C ALA A 162 -0.92 4.18 -13.61
N PRO A 163 -0.65 3.55 -14.77
CA PRO A 163 -1.27 3.97 -16.01
C PRO A 163 -2.79 3.76 -15.95
N THR A 164 -3.55 4.76 -16.38
CA THR A 164 -5.03 4.77 -16.35
C THR A 164 -5.67 4.00 -17.50
N THR A 165 -4.94 3.82 -18.61
CA THR A 165 -5.38 3.04 -19.78
C THR A 165 -4.95 1.59 -19.62
N LEU A 166 -5.79 0.77 -19.00
CA LEU A 166 -5.54 -0.68 -18.92
C LEU A 166 -5.92 -1.36 -20.25
N PRO A 167 -5.01 -2.07 -20.93
CA PRO A 167 -5.43 -3.16 -21.80
C PRO A 167 -6.02 -4.28 -20.92
N MET A 168 -7.10 -4.91 -21.41
CA MET A 168 -8.03 -5.84 -20.75
C MET A 168 -7.45 -7.04 -19.95
N ALA A 169 -6.13 -7.19 -19.80
CA ALA A 169 -5.50 -8.38 -19.21
C ALA A 169 -4.73 -8.06 -17.91
N CYS A 170 -5.46 -7.76 -16.82
CA CYS A 170 -4.92 -7.95 -15.49
C CYS A 170 -5.57 -9.17 -14.81
N PRO A 171 -4.95 -10.37 -14.90
CA PRO A 171 -5.47 -11.55 -14.23
C PRO A 171 -5.49 -11.33 -12.71
N ASP A 172 -6.59 -11.74 -12.07
CA ASP A 172 -6.74 -11.84 -10.62
C ASP A 172 -6.57 -10.56 -9.78
N ASN A 173 -6.68 -9.38 -10.39
CA ASN A 173 -6.51 -8.07 -9.74
C ASN A 173 -5.08 -7.81 -9.21
N LYS A 174 -4.05 -8.43 -9.80
CA LYS A 174 -2.64 -8.28 -9.38
C LYS A 174 -1.91 -7.08 -9.99
N CYS A 175 -2.66 -6.13 -10.55
CA CYS A 175 -2.14 -4.87 -11.08
C CYS A 175 -2.63 -3.76 -10.18
N ALA A 176 -1.85 -3.50 -9.15
CA ALA A 176 -2.21 -2.56 -8.10
C ALA A 176 -1.32 -1.32 -8.14
N THR A 177 -1.82 -0.21 -7.63
CA THR A 177 -0.99 0.95 -7.35
C THR A 177 0.05 0.59 -6.29
N ALA A 178 -0.39 -0.06 -5.20
CA ALA A 178 0.46 -0.69 -4.20
C ALA A 178 0.08 -2.16 -4.01
N TYR A 179 1.07 -3.05 -4.11
CA TYR A 179 0.90 -4.49 -3.99
C TYR A 179 1.74 -5.03 -2.83
N LEU A 180 1.08 -5.59 -1.82
CA LEU A 180 1.67 -6.13 -0.60
C LEU A 180 1.50 -7.65 -0.59
N GLU A 181 2.59 -8.40 -0.78
CA GLU A 181 2.57 -9.87 -0.90
C GLU A 181 3.60 -10.51 0.02
N ASN A 182 3.18 -11.35 0.97
CA ASN A 182 4.10 -11.98 1.93
C ASN A 182 4.97 -10.93 2.65
N VAL A 183 4.30 -9.99 3.32
CA VAL A 183 4.92 -8.90 4.07
C VAL A 183 4.86 -9.20 5.57
N ASP A 184 5.75 -8.61 6.36
CA ASP A 184 5.87 -8.87 7.81
C ASP A 184 6.07 -7.54 8.52
N GLY A 185 5.02 -7.06 9.21
CA GLY A 185 4.99 -5.78 9.91
C GLY A 185 3.95 -4.82 9.33
N ASP A 186 3.92 -3.61 9.89
CA ASP A 186 2.86 -2.65 9.61
C ASP A 186 3.09 -1.87 8.32
N TYR A 187 2.00 -1.52 7.64
CA TYR A 187 2.01 -0.62 6.48
C TYR A 187 1.09 0.56 6.73
N HIS A 188 1.65 1.76 6.61
CA HIS A 188 0.91 3.01 6.75
C HIS A 188 0.90 3.78 5.44
N PHE A 189 -0.28 4.13 4.96
CA PHE A 189 -0.49 5.07 3.86
C PHE A 189 -1.25 6.27 4.41
N TRP A 190 -0.59 7.42 4.48
CA TRP A 190 -1.17 8.64 5.07
C TRP A 190 -1.07 9.81 4.10
N ASN A 191 -2.20 10.49 3.82
CA ASN A 191 -2.22 11.63 2.91
C ASN A 191 -1.62 11.25 1.53
N CYS A 192 -1.92 10.05 1.04
CA CYS A 192 -1.39 9.56 -0.22
C CYS A 192 -2.40 9.74 -1.36
N LYS A 193 -1.89 9.88 -2.59
CA LYS A 193 -2.71 9.89 -3.81
C LYS A 193 -2.40 8.64 -4.62
N LEU A 194 -3.36 7.72 -4.73
CA LEU A 194 -3.24 6.46 -5.46
C LEU A 194 -4.10 6.52 -6.72
N ASN A 195 -3.45 6.70 -7.87
CA ASN A 195 -4.13 7.01 -9.12
C ASN A 195 -3.92 5.94 -10.20
N GLY A 196 -5.00 5.52 -10.84
CA GLY A 196 -5.01 4.55 -11.94
C GLY A 196 -4.70 3.12 -11.50
N GLY A 197 -4.70 2.17 -12.44
CA GLY A 197 -4.52 0.76 -12.14
C GLY A 197 -5.84 0.01 -11.91
N THR A 198 -5.75 -1.31 -11.68
CA THR A 198 -6.93 -2.15 -11.44
C THR A 198 -7.38 -2.05 -9.99
N VAL A 199 -6.41 -2.03 -9.08
CA VAL A 199 -6.61 -1.89 -7.64
C VAL A 199 -5.75 -0.76 -7.11
N GLY A 200 -6.23 0.03 -6.14
CA GLY A 200 -5.38 0.96 -5.40
C GLY A 200 -4.37 0.20 -4.54
N ILE A 201 -4.82 -0.40 -3.44
CA ILE A 201 -3.97 -1.25 -2.57
C ILE A 201 -4.46 -2.69 -2.66
N PHE A 202 -3.57 -3.61 -3.01
CA PHE A 202 -3.84 -5.04 -3.01
C PHE A 202 -2.93 -5.74 -2.00
N ALA A 203 -3.50 -6.26 -0.91
CA ALA A 203 -2.81 -7.04 0.10
C ALA A 203 -3.19 -8.52 -0.02
N TRP A 204 -2.18 -9.39 -0.16
CA TRP A 204 -2.37 -10.82 -0.42
C TRP A 204 -1.30 -11.69 0.23
N GLN A 205 -1.72 -12.90 0.61
CA GLN A 205 -0.89 -14.08 0.85
C GLN A 205 -0.15 -14.14 2.19
N ALA A 206 -0.17 -15.35 2.75
CA ALA A 206 0.43 -15.72 4.02
C ALA A 206 1.97 -15.95 3.93
N PRO A 207 2.68 -15.80 5.06
CA PRO A 207 2.18 -15.22 6.29
C PRO A 207 2.47 -13.72 6.25
N PHE A 208 1.41 -12.91 6.17
CA PHE A 208 1.42 -11.77 7.07
C PHE A 208 1.70 -12.34 8.45
N SER A 209 2.79 -11.91 9.09
CA SER A 209 3.06 -12.34 10.44
C SER A 209 1.86 -11.96 11.31
N ALA A 210 1.50 -12.84 12.25
CA ALA A 210 0.55 -12.47 13.29
C ALA A 210 1.08 -11.19 13.97
N GLY A 211 0.32 -10.10 13.87
CA GLY A 211 0.74 -8.76 14.31
C GLY A 211 0.78 -7.71 13.21
N SER A 212 0.84 -8.09 11.93
CA SER A 212 0.90 -7.12 10.84
C SER A 212 -0.43 -6.38 10.65
N SER A 213 -0.39 -5.07 10.46
CA SER A 213 -1.58 -4.24 10.25
C SER A 213 -1.48 -3.37 8.98
N LEU A 214 -2.62 -3.10 8.38
CA LEU A 214 -2.75 -2.14 7.27
C LEU A 214 -3.50 -0.90 7.74
N HIS A 215 -2.83 0.24 7.65
CA HIS A 215 -3.37 1.52 8.07
C HIS A 215 -3.42 2.47 6.87
N VAL A 216 -4.60 2.98 6.53
CA VAL A 216 -4.81 3.89 5.40
C VAL A 216 -5.64 5.08 5.84
N TYR A 217 -5.02 6.25 5.88
CA TYR A 217 -5.61 7.48 6.39
C TYR A 217 -5.52 8.63 5.40
N ASP A 218 -6.57 9.46 5.37
CA ASP A 218 -6.56 10.76 4.68
C ASP A 218 -6.11 10.66 3.22
N SER A 219 -6.30 9.51 2.56
CA SER A 219 -5.76 9.22 1.24
C SER A 219 -6.83 9.27 0.14
N GLU A 220 -6.39 9.58 -1.07
CA GLU A 220 -7.24 9.74 -2.25
C GLU A 220 -6.98 8.58 -3.23
N PHE A 221 -8.02 7.85 -3.60
CA PHE A 221 -8.00 6.78 -4.57
C PHE A 221 -8.74 7.23 -5.83
N LEU A 222 -8.00 7.40 -6.92
CA LEU A 222 -8.52 7.96 -8.15
C LEU A 222 -8.43 6.97 -9.30
N PHE A 223 -9.51 6.87 -10.05
CA PHE A 223 -9.55 6.23 -11.36
C PHE A 223 -9.08 4.76 -11.37
N GLN A 224 -9.31 4.09 -10.25
CA GLN A 224 -9.12 2.66 -10.12
C GLN A 224 -10.22 1.93 -10.89
N THR A 225 -9.85 0.96 -11.73
CA THR A 225 -10.85 0.34 -12.61
C THR A 225 -11.66 -0.76 -11.94
N LYS A 226 -11.19 -1.37 -10.85
CA LYS A 226 -11.96 -2.40 -10.13
C LYS A 226 -12.09 -2.14 -8.66
N LYS A 227 -10.99 -1.82 -7.94
CA LYS A 227 -11.05 -1.71 -6.49
C LYS A 227 -10.22 -0.58 -5.91
N GLY A 228 -10.69 0.04 -4.83
CA GLY A 228 -9.87 0.96 -4.04
C GLY A 228 -8.84 0.16 -3.24
N ILE A 229 -9.32 -0.62 -2.27
CA ILE A 229 -8.50 -1.50 -1.43
C ILE A 229 -9.04 -2.91 -1.51
N GLN A 230 -8.16 -3.88 -1.72
CA GLN A 230 -8.48 -5.31 -1.67
C GLN A 230 -7.54 -6.07 -0.73
N MET A 231 -8.13 -6.83 0.19
CA MET A 231 -7.47 -7.81 1.03
C MET A 231 -8.08 -9.19 0.74
N LYS A 232 -7.26 -10.20 0.44
CA LYS A 232 -7.73 -11.56 0.07
C LYS A 232 -7.51 -12.59 1.18
N ALA A 233 -8.24 -13.71 1.10
CA ALA A 233 -8.40 -14.84 2.04
C ALA A 233 -7.16 -15.48 2.69
N SER A 234 -5.96 -15.04 2.34
CA SER A 234 -4.71 -15.52 2.95
C SER A 234 -3.99 -14.41 3.72
N TYR A 235 -4.64 -13.27 3.91
CA TYR A 235 -4.16 -12.21 4.78
C TYR A 235 -4.51 -12.59 6.23
N HIS A 236 -3.50 -12.64 7.09
CA HIS A 236 -3.60 -13.01 8.51
C HIS A 236 -3.13 -11.86 9.42
N GLY A 237 -3.27 -10.63 8.94
CA GLY A 237 -2.94 -9.45 9.75
C GLY A 237 -3.94 -9.27 10.90
N THR A 238 -3.51 -8.55 11.94
CA THR A 238 -4.30 -8.36 13.15
C THR A 238 -5.39 -7.31 12.96
N ASN A 239 -5.12 -6.28 12.16
CA ASN A 239 -6.05 -5.16 11.99
C ASN A 239 -5.91 -4.52 10.60
N ALA A 240 -7.01 -3.96 10.12
CA ALA A 240 -7.04 -3.07 8.98
C ALA A 240 -7.87 -1.83 9.32
N GLU A 241 -7.20 -0.67 9.35
CA GLU A 241 -7.78 0.61 9.73
C GLU A 241 -7.81 1.56 8.53
N ILE A 242 -9.00 1.82 8.02
CA ILE A 242 -9.23 2.58 6.79
C ILE A 242 -10.08 3.81 7.11
N HIS A 243 -9.46 4.98 7.32
CA HIS A 243 -10.19 6.16 7.78
C HIS A 243 -9.98 7.43 6.95
N ARG A 244 -11.06 8.19 6.77
CA ARG A 244 -11.03 9.51 6.11
C ARG A 244 -10.46 9.49 4.68
N ASN A 245 -10.66 8.39 3.95
CA ASN A 245 -10.22 8.27 2.57
C ASN A 245 -11.30 8.73 1.59
N SER A 246 -10.88 9.15 0.40
CA SER A 246 -11.78 9.45 -0.73
C SER A 246 -11.55 8.44 -1.85
N PHE A 247 -12.63 7.83 -2.34
CA PHE A 247 -12.61 6.88 -3.45
C PHE A 247 -13.41 7.46 -4.61
N THR A 248 -12.75 7.74 -5.74
CA THR A 248 -13.39 8.24 -6.95
C THR A 248 -13.12 7.27 -8.11
N SER A 249 -14.18 6.67 -8.67
CA SER A 249 -14.05 5.73 -9.80
C SER A 249 -14.07 6.44 -11.17
N SER A 250 -13.46 5.81 -12.18
CA SER A 250 -13.34 6.31 -13.56
C SER A 250 -14.32 5.65 -14.54
N ASN A 251 -15.58 5.42 -14.17
CA ASN A 251 -16.61 4.86 -15.06
C ASN A 251 -16.52 3.34 -15.31
N ASN A 252 -16.16 2.53 -14.29
CA ASN A 252 -16.20 1.07 -14.42
C ASN A 252 -17.43 0.46 -13.72
N ASP A 253 -18.07 -0.52 -14.39
CA ASP A 253 -19.35 -1.14 -14.01
C ASP A 253 -19.27 -2.11 -12.81
N ASP A 254 -18.09 -2.30 -12.22
CA ASP A 254 -17.87 -3.22 -11.08
C ASP A 254 -16.90 -2.65 -10.04
N PHE A 255 -16.88 -1.33 -9.86
CA PHE A 255 -15.98 -0.74 -8.88
C PHE A 255 -16.41 -1.06 -7.43
N THR A 256 -15.49 -1.67 -6.67
CA THR A 256 -15.64 -1.90 -5.23
C THR A 256 -14.63 -1.06 -4.45
N GLY A 257 -15.08 -0.06 -3.69
CA GLY A 257 -14.20 0.78 -2.88
C GLY A 257 -13.32 -0.03 -1.93
N LEU A 258 -13.93 -0.82 -1.05
CA LEU A 258 -13.25 -1.67 -0.07
C LEU A 258 -13.68 -3.13 -0.25
N SER A 259 -12.72 -4.05 -0.26
CA SER A 259 -12.98 -5.48 -0.41
C SER A 259 -12.05 -6.26 0.51
N CYS A 260 -12.56 -6.73 1.65
CA CYS A 260 -11.85 -7.68 2.49
C CYS A 260 -12.50 -9.05 2.34
N THR A 261 -11.70 -10.08 2.01
CA THR A 261 -12.09 -11.49 2.06
C THR A 261 -11.11 -12.32 2.87
N ALA A 262 -10.29 -11.66 3.69
CA ALA A 262 -9.35 -12.28 4.61
C ALA A 262 -10.09 -13.06 5.70
N ASN A 263 -9.39 -13.95 6.40
CA ASN A 263 -9.88 -14.60 7.61
C ASN A 263 -9.28 -13.88 8.83
N GLU A 264 -10.01 -13.80 9.94
CA GLU A 264 -9.49 -13.34 11.25
C GLU A 264 -8.92 -11.90 11.32
N VAL A 265 -9.34 -11.00 10.42
CA VAL A 265 -8.94 -9.58 10.45
C VAL A 265 -10.01 -8.73 11.11
N ALA A 266 -9.63 -7.92 12.10
CA ALA A 266 -10.46 -6.79 12.52
C ALA A 266 -10.48 -5.74 11.40
N PHE A 267 -11.64 -5.49 10.82
CA PHE A 267 -11.80 -4.55 9.71
C PHE A 267 -12.54 -3.29 10.15
N ASN A 268 -11.81 -2.20 10.32
CA ASN A 268 -12.33 -0.92 10.78
C ASN A 268 -12.27 0.10 9.65
N ALA A 269 -13.42 0.54 9.14
CA ALA A 269 -13.49 1.60 8.15
C ALA A 269 -14.40 2.73 8.63
N SER A 270 -13.87 3.96 8.74
CA SER A 270 -14.71 5.09 9.12
C SER A 270 -14.43 6.41 8.40
N GLN A 271 -15.48 7.24 8.30
CA GLN A 271 -15.40 8.58 7.71
C GLN A 271 -14.89 8.58 6.26
N ASN A 272 -15.02 7.46 5.53
CA ASN A 272 -14.61 7.40 4.13
C ASN A 272 -15.71 8.00 3.24
N SER A 273 -15.30 8.60 2.13
CA SER A 273 -16.20 9.10 1.08
C SER A 273 -16.02 8.31 -0.21
N PHE A 274 -17.12 7.89 -0.81
CA PHE A 274 -17.14 7.13 -2.06
C PHE A 274 -17.93 7.91 -3.11
N TRP A 275 -17.27 8.35 -4.17
CA TRP A 275 -17.84 9.06 -5.30
C TRP A 275 -17.84 8.13 -6.52
N LEU A 276 -19.02 7.63 -6.88
CA LEU A 276 -19.16 6.52 -7.84
C LEU A 276 -20.01 6.97 -9.03
N SER A 277 -19.56 6.68 -10.26
CA SER A 277 -20.20 7.13 -11.51
C SER A 277 -20.75 6.02 -12.43
N ASN A 278 -20.25 4.76 -12.37
CA ASN A 278 -20.84 3.57 -13.09
C ASN A 278 -21.09 2.31 -12.20
N LYS A 279 -21.93 1.37 -12.68
CA LYS A 279 -22.68 0.33 -11.92
C LYS A 279 -21.98 -0.11 -10.64
N VAL A 280 -22.71 0.00 -9.52
CA VAL A 280 -22.06 0.00 -8.20
C VAL A 280 -22.34 -1.30 -7.47
N ASN A 281 -21.34 -2.17 -7.52
CA ASN A 281 -21.12 -3.20 -6.52
C ASN A 281 -20.19 -2.60 -5.43
N VAL A 282 -20.72 -1.75 -4.54
CA VAL A 282 -20.02 -1.53 -3.26
C VAL A 282 -20.23 -2.80 -2.44
N LYS A 283 -19.35 -3.76 -2.71
CA LYS A 283 -19.22 -4.95 -1.92
C LYS A 283 -18.50 -4.59 -0.64
N GLY A 284 -19.22 -3.85 0.21
CA GLY A 284 -18.76 -3.18 1.42
C GLY A 284 -17.74 -3.99 2.18
N ALA A 285 -17.95 -5.31 2.27
CA ALA A 285 -16.90 -6.28 2.50
C ALA A 285 -17.44 -7.73 2.30
N ASN A 286 -16.81 -8.56 1.47
CA ASN A 286 -17.11 -10.01 1.40
C ASN A 286 -16.29 -10.73 2.48
N LEU A 287 -16.68 -10.48 3.73
CA LEU A 287 -15.92 -10.81 4.94
C LEU A 287 -16.14 -12.25 5.32
N LYS A 288 -15.05 -13.02 5.28
CA LYS A 288 -14.97 -14.31 5.97
C LYS A 288 -14.15 -14.17 7.25
N SER A 289 -14.32 -13.07 7.98
CA SER A 289 -13.45 -12.74 9.11
C SER A 289 -14.12 -11.89 10.17
N GLY A 290 -13.77 -12.18 11.44
CA GLY A 290 -13.51 -11.26 12.55
C GLY A 290 -14.53 -10.14 12.80
N ASN A 291 -14.13 -9.20 13.67
CA ASN A 291 -14.96 -8.05 14.01
C ASN A 291 -14.87 -6.99 12.92
N VAL A 292 -16.03 -6.56 12.42
CA VAL A 292 -16.13 -5.59 11.34
C VAL A 292 -16.85 -4.35 11.85
N SER A 293 -16.23 -3.19 11.68
CA SER A 293 -16.81 -1.91 12.05
C SER A 293 -16.79 -0.93 10.88
N LEU A 294 -17.97 -0.56 10.40
CA LEU A 294 -18.17 0.47 9.38
C LEU A 294 -18.88 1.65 10.01
N LYS A 295 -18.18 2.77 10.21
CA LYS A 295 -18.74 3.94 10.92
C LYS A 295 -18.67 5.23 10.11
N ASN A 296 -19.72 6.05 10.10
CA ASN A 296 -19.67 7.39 9.52
C ASN A 296 -19.21 7.45 8.04
N ASN A 297 -19.39 6.39 7.26
CA ASN A 297 -19.00 6.41 5.84
C ASN A 297 -20.09 7.06 4.98
N VAL A 298 -19.68 7.76 3.94
CA VAL A 298 -20.57 8.48 3.01
C VAL A 298 -20.41 7.93 1.61
N PHE A 299 -21.50 7.45 1.03
CA PHE A 299 -21.56 6.94 -0.34
C PHE A 299 -22.37 7.91 -1.20
N ILE A 300 -21.79 8.41 -2.27
CA ILE A 300 -22.42 9.33 -3.24
C ILE A 300 -22.40 8.67 -4.61
N VAL A 301 -23.59 8.50 -5.15
CA VAL A 301 -23.87 7.61 -6.28
C VAL A 301 -24.72 8.37 -7.30
N THR A 302 -24.20 8.63 -8.50
CA THR A 302 -24.95 9.27 -9.61
C THR A 302 -25.07 8.42 -10.88
N GLY A 303 -26.29 8.12 -11.37
CA GLY A 303 -26.56 7.68 -12.77
C GLY A 303 -26.59 6.17 -13.14
N PHE A 304 -27.40 5.29 -12.50
CA PHE A 304 -27.32 3.82 -12.72
C PHE A 304 -28.65 3.09 -12.78
N THR A 305 -28.58 1.79 -13.15
CA THR A 305 -29.71 0.83 -13.14
C THR A 305 -29.78 -0.04 -11.88
N ASP A 306 -28.64 -0.43 -11.28
CA ASP A 306 -28.54 -1.27 -10.05
C ASP A 306 -27.51 -0.66 -9.07
N LEU A 307 -27.91 -0.49 -7.81
CA LEU A 307 -27.05 -0.03 -6.72
C LEU A 307 -27.03 -1.05 -5.59
N ILE A 308 -25.84 -1.49 -5.17
CA ILE A 308 -25.61 -2.08 -3.84
C ILE A 308 -24.66 -1.14 -3.09
N GLY A 309 -25.19 -0.40 -2.11
CA GLY A 309 -24.40 0.55 -1.31
C GLY A 309 -23.47 -0.13 -0.31
N MET A 310 -23.85 -1.30 0.19
CA MET A 310 -23.03 -2.11 1.08
C MET A 310 -23.46 -3.57 0.98
N TRP A 311 -22.54 -4.44 0.58
CA TRP A 311 -22.69 -5.89 0.66
C TRP A 311 -21.83 -6.44 1.79
N ILE A 312 -22.45 -7.14 2.73
CA ILE A 312 -21.75 -7.90 3.77
C ILE A 312 -22.11 -9.36 3.56
N HIS A 313 -21.10 -10.16 3.26
CA HIS A 313 -21.25 -11.58 2.95
C HIS A 313 -20.20 -12.42 3.67
N GLY A 314 -20.65 -13.41 4.45
CA GLY A 314 -19.82 -14.43 5.10
C GLY A 314 -20.10 -14.59 6.60
N GLN A 315 -19.29 -15.42 7.26
CA GLN A 315 -19.35 -15.70 8.70
C GLN A 315 -18.48 -14.66 9.43
N SER A 316 -19.08 -13.55 9.85
CA SER A 316 -18.45 -12.59 10.76
C SER A 316 -19.08 -12.73 12.14
N GLU A 317 -18.22 -12.75 13.17
CA GLU A 317 -18.66 -12.89 14.57
C GLU A 317 -19.39 -11.63 15.05
N ASP A 318 -18.87 -10.44 14.71
CA ASP A 318 -19.47 -9.14 15.05
C ASP A 318 -19.44 -8.17 13.88
N VAL A 319 -20.60 -7.63 13.49
CA VAL A 319 -20.71 -6.57 12.48
C VAL A 319 -21.37 -5.32 13.08
N LEU A 320 -20.60 -4.24 13.22
CA LEU A 320 -21.07 -2.94 13.68
C LEU A 320 -21.16 -1.95 12.51
N LEU A 321 -22.39 -1.53 12.18
CA LEU A 321 -22.68 -0.50 11.19
C LEU A 321 -23.27 0.72 11.89
N GLU A 322 -22.55 1.84 11.91
CA GLU A 322 -22.95 3.03 12.68
C GLU A 322 -22.88 4.29 11.80
N ASP A 323 -23.96 5.07 11.71
CA ASP A 323 -23.99 6.40 11.07
C ASP A 323 -23.49 6.46 9.59
N ASN A 324 -23.66 5.37 8.84
CA ASN A 324 -23.34 5.36 7.41
C ASN A 324 -24.45 6.05 6.59
N ARG A 325 -24.07 6.80 5.55
CA ARG A 325 -25.01 7.57 4.71
C ARG A 325 -24.86 7.21 3.24
N ILE A 326 -25.98 7.00 2.55
CA ILE A 326 -25.99 6.72 1.11
C ILE A 326 -26.85 7.77 0.41
N PHE A 327 -26.24 8.49 -0.53
CA PHE A 327 -26.86 9.48 -1.40
C PHE A 327 -26.87 8.96 -2.83
N ALA A 328 -28.06 8.79 -3.41
CA ALA A 328 -28.24 8.32 -4.78
C ALA A 328 -29.05 9.35 -5.59
N ASP A 329 -28.59 9.73 -6.79
CA ASP A 329 -29.34 10.56 -7.74
C ASP A 329 -30.32 9.69 -8.56
N PRO A 330 -31.65 9.87 -8.40
CA PRO A 330 -32.67 8.97 -8.93
C PRO A 330 -32.90 9.05 -10.44
N SER A 331 -32.22 9.93 -11.17
CA SER A 331 -32.38 10.09 -12.61
C SER A 331 -31.78 8.91 -13.42
N GLY A 332 -32.30 7.68 -13.22
CA GLY A 332 -31.92 6.52 -14.03
C GLY A 332 -32.20 5.11 -13.47
N PHE A 333 -32.68 4.94 -12.24
CA PHE A 333 -32.72 3.60 -11.60
C PHE A 333 -33.88 2.70 -12.04
N ALA A 334 -33.54 1.43 -12.32
CA ALA A 334 -34.49 0.34 -12.40
C ALA A 334 -34.68 -0.34 -11.02
N GLN A 335 -33.59 -0.52 -10.24
CA GLN A 335 -33.60 -1.04 -8.87
C GLN A 335 -32.45 -0.40 -8.06
N ALA A 336 -32.70 -0.07 -6.78
CA ALA A 336 -31.66 0.42 -5.86
C ALA A 336 -31.79 -0.30 -4.51
N GLU A 337 -30.76 -1.05 -4.14
CA GLU A 337 -30.64 -1.73 -2.84
C GLU A 337 -29.64 -0.96 -1.97
N GLY A 338 -30.12 -0.41 -0.86
CA GLY A 338 -29.31 0.44 0.00
C GLY A 338 -28.23 -0.38 0.72
N ILE A 339 -28.66 -1.49 1.33
CA ILE A 339 -27.80 -2.41 2.06
C ILE A 339 -28.32 -3.81 1.75
N LEU A 340 -27.41 -4.71 1.39
CA LEU A 340 -27.69 -6.12 1.16
C LEU A 340 -26.86 -6.95 2.15
N PHE A 341 -27.55 -7.69 3.00
CA PHE A 341 -26.96 -8.72 3.86
C PHE A 341 -27.23 -10.08 3.24
N GLU A 342 -26.19 -10.87 3.01
CA GLU A 342 -26.32 -12.24 2.47
C GLU A 342 -25.32 -13.16 3.18
N GLY A 343 -25.79 -14.06 4.05
CA GLY A 343 -24.94 -15.04 4.72
C GLY A 343 -25.59 -15.63 5.98
N ASP A 344 -24.95 -16.66 6.53
CA ASP A 344 -25.27 -17.21 7.86
C ASP A 344 -24.56 -16.33 8.90
N PHE A 345 -25.33 -15.50 9.60
CA PHE A 345 -24.84 -14.68 10.71
C PHE A 345 -24.94 -15.47 12.03
N GLU A 346 -23.94 -15.35 12.90
CA GLU A 346 -23.97 -16.02 14.21
C GLU A 346 -24.97 -15.36 15.16
N GLU A 347 -25.55 -16.18 16.05
CA GLU A 347 -26.47 -15.79 17.11
C GLU A 347 -25.77 -14.78 18.04
N GLY A 348 -26.16 -13.49 17.96
CA GLY A 348 -25.49 -12.39 18.67
C GLY A 348 -25.06 -11.22 17.79
N THR A 349 -25.16 -11.33 16.46
CA THR A 349 -24.83 -10.22 15.54
C THR A 349 -25.71 -8.99 15.81
N HIS A 350 -25.12 -7.91 16.34
CA HIS A 350 -25.84 -6.69 16.72
C HIS A 350 -25.79 -5.60 15.64
N PHE A 351 -26.83 -5.50 14.82
CA PHE A 351 -27.01 -4.36 13.92
C PHE A 351 -27.45 -3.11 14.69
N THR A 352 -26.51 -2.20 14.99
CA THR A 352 -26.79 -1.02 15.81
C THR A 352 -26.81 0.28 15.00
N ARG A 353 -28.03 0.77 14.71
CA ARG A 353 -28.42 2.15 14.32
C ARG A 353 -28.14 2.68 12.90
N PHE A 354 -29.23 3.29 12.38
CA PHE A 354 -29.41 4.27 11.29
C PHE A 354 -28.40 4.29 10.13
N VAL A 355 -28.78 3.61 9.05
CA VAL A 355 -28.42 4.08 7.71
C VAL A 355 -29.45 5.10 7.27
N GLU A 356 -29.04 6.36 7.19
CA GLU A 356 -29.90 7.42 6.66
C GLU A 356 -29.88 7.35 5.13
N ILE A 357 -30.96 6.81 4.56
CA ILE A 357 -31.23 6.84 3.12
C ILE A 357 -32.16 8.03 2.84
N ARG A 358 -31.66 9.09 2.20
CA ARG A 358 -32.51 10.23 1.83
C ARG A 358 -33.04 10.08 0.39
N ARG A 359 -34.36 9.82 0.27
CA ARG A 359 -35.30 9.93 -0.90
C ARG A 359 -35.76 8.62 -1.61
N ASN A 360 -36.79 8.77 -2.46
CA ASN A 360 -38.15 8.18 -2.37
C ASN A 360 -38.43 6.76 -2.89
N ASN A 361 -37.48 5.96 -3.38
CA ASN A 361 -37.81 4.64 -3.99
C ASN A 361 -36.82 3.51 -3.63
N LEU A 362 -36.10 3.61 -2.52
CA LEU A 362 -35.20 2.55 -2.07
C LEU A 362 -35.93 1.54 -1.17
N THR A 363 -35.87 0.26 -1.56
CA THR A 363 -36.35 -0.84 -0.71
C THR A 363 -35.20 -1.28 0.18
N LEU A 364 -35.37 -1.21 1.50
CA LEU A 364 -34.54 -1.97 2.44
C LEU A 364 -34.95 -3.44 2.29
N LYS A 365 -34.16 -4.22 1.56
CA LYS A 365 -34.37 -5.66 1.43
C LYS A 365 -33.48 -6.38 2.44
N ASN A 366 -34.01 -6.60 3.63
CA ASN A 366 -33.37 -7.45 4.61
C ASN A 366 -33.76 -8.91 4.30
N THR A 367 -32.90 -9.64 3.58
CA THR A 367 -33.14 -11.05 3.27
C THR A 367 -32.48 -11.89 4.36
N TYR A 368 -33.12 -12.00 5.52
CA TYR A 368 -32.66 -12.91 6.58
C TYR A 368 -33.17 -14.31 6.28
N ALA A 369 -32.26 -15.26 6.05
CA ALA A 369 -32.56 -16.68 5.87
C ALA A 369 -31.97 -17.47 7.05
N GLY A 370 -32.36 -17.12 8.27
CA GLY A 370 -31.97 -17.85 9.49
C GLY A 370 -33.18 -18.04 10.41
N ASN A 371 -33.33 -19.25 10.97
CA ASN A 371 -34.26 -19.52 12.06
C ASN A 371 -33.66 -19.01 13.36
N GLY A 372 -34.28 -18.02 14.02
CA GLY A 372 -33.86 -17.50 15.33
C GLY A 372 -33.66 -16.01 15.33
#